data_AF-A0A849N7S1-F1
#
_entry.id   AF-A0A849N7S1-F1
#
_cell.length_a   1.000
_cell.length_b   1.000
_cell.length_c   1.000
_cell.angle_alpha   90.00
_cell.angle_beta   90.00
_cell.angle_gamma   90.00
#
_symmetry.space_group_name_H-M   'P 1'
#
loop_
_entity.id
_entity.type
_entity.pdbx_description
1 polymer ?
#
loop_
_entity_poly.entity_id
_entity_poly.type
_entity_poly.pdbx_seq_one_letter_code
_entity_poly.pdbx_strand_id
1 'polypeptide(L)'
;MKLNRLLISKRLKKFGKSKYGKYSVFARALLMKPQSMQTSYLSGRSIPGPELLIRLADQGCDIYELLTSDSWFKCFKLFNKDVGERVKAIRKELNFTKAEFGKQILHIEDAEYSEALCNAWEDGNFGDFQSLINISRIGNVSLYWLLTGEDPPYKEISNSTYEPSPVEKEFLLKFRQAPEAVPIINKMLDDIISARADTKELIKQPSKK
;
A
#
# COMPACT_ATOMS: atom_id res chain seq x y z
N MET A 1 6.92 -14.67 20.03
CA MET A 1 6.06 -13.47 20.17
C MET A 1 4.70 -13.90 20.73
N LYS A 2 4.21 -13.31 21.82
CA LYS A 2 2.95 -13.72 22.46
C LYS A 2 1.81 -12.82 21.97
N LEU A 3 0.87 -13.38 21.22
CA LEU A 3 -0.28 -12.64 20.67
C LEU A 3 -1.23 -12.15 21.78
N ASN A 4 -1.68 -10.89 21.68
CA ASN A 4 -2.57 -10.27 22.66
C ASN A 4 -4.06 -10.47 22.27
N ARG A 5 -4.71 -11.47 22.87
CA ARG A 5 -6.09 -11.88 22.55
C ARG A 5 -7.13 -10.77 22.77
N LEU A 6 -6.94 -9.95 23.82
CA LEU A 6 -7.85 -8.84 24.12
C LEU A 6 -7.74 -7.72 23.09
N LEU A 7 -6.52 -7.44 22.62
CA LEU A 7 -6.29 -6.46 21.56
C LEU A 7 -6.86 -6.94 20.22
N ILE A 8 -6.58 -8.20 19.85
CA ILE A 8 -7.15 -8.84 18.66
C ILE A 8 -8.67 -8.77 18.70
N SER A 9 -9.28 -9.08 19.84
CA SER A 9 -10.74 -9.00 20.03
C SER A 9 -11.30 -7.58 19.83
N LYS A 10 -10.62 -6.56 20.38
CA LYS A 10 -11.01 -5.15 20.17
C LYS A 10 -10.94 -4.75 18.70
N ARG A 11 -9.89 -5.16 17.99
CA ARG A 11 -9.72 -4.85 16.55
C ARG A 11 -10.73 -5.60 15.68
N LEU A 12 -11.00 -6.86 15.98
CA LEU A 12 -12.04 -7.64 15.31
C LEU A 12 -13.42 -6.98 15.46
N LYS A 13 -13.72 -6.46 16.67
CA LYS A 13 -14.94 -5.68 16.92
C LYS A 13 -15.01 -4.40 16.12
N LYS A 14 -13.88 -3.67 16.02
CA LYS A 14 -13.76 -2.43 15.25
C LYS A 14 -14.05 -2.70 13.78
N PHE A 15 -13.34 -3.65 13.18
CA PHE A 15 -13.51 -4.06 11.78
C PHE A 15 -14.92 -4.56 11.47
N GLY A 16 -15.43 -5.49 12.28
CA GLY A 16 -16.77 -6.05 12.09
C GLY A 16 -17.87 -4.99 12.18
N LYS A 17 -17.73 -4.03 13.11
CA LYS A 17 -18.69 -2.93 13.27
C LYS A 17 -18.61 -1.92 12.13
N SER A 18 -17.41 -1.55 11.70
CA SER A 18 -17.25 -0.57 10.61
C SER A 18 -17.76 -1.10 9.27
N LYS A 19 -17.55 -2.39 8.98
CA LYS A 19 -17.93 -2.97 7.68
C LYS A 19 -19.36 -3.50 7.62
N TYR A 20 -19.86 -4.12 8.69
CA TYR A 20 -21.16 -4.83 8.65
C TYR A 20 -22.23 -4.24 9.57
N GLY A 21 -21.86 -3.32 10.48
CA GLY A 21 -22.74 -2.72 11.49
C GLY A 21 -23.16 -3.69 12.61
N LYS A 22 -23.66 -4.88 12.26
CA LYS A 22 -24.12 -5.93 13.20
C LYS A 22 -23.20 -7.15 13.16
N TYR A 23 -22.80 -7.63 14.35
CA TYR A 23 -21.92 -8.81 14.46
C TYR A 23 -22.55 -10.11 13.96
N SER A 24 -23.87 -10.22 13.95
CA SER A 24 -24.56 -11.38 13.34
C SER A 24 -24.39 -11.43 11.82
N VAL A 25 -24.33 -10.27 11.15
CA VAL A 25 -24.06 -10.18 9.71
C VAL A 25 -22.58 -10.46 9.45
N PHE A 26 -21.69 -9.89 10.26
CA PHE A 26 -20.25 -10.17 10.20
C PHE A 26 -19.93 -11.67 10.36
N ALA A 27 -20.55 -12.35 11.33
CA ALA A 27 -20.37 -13.79 11.54
C ALA A 27 -20.80 -14.61 10.32
N ARG A 28 -21.95 -14.26 9.72
CA ARG A 28 -22.43 -14.94 8.51
C ARG A 28 -21.52 -14.69 7.31
N ALA A 29 -20.99 -13.49 7.15
CA ALA A 29 -20.02 -13.17 6.11
C ALA A 29 -18.73 -13.99 6.21
N LEU A 30 -18.33 -14.38 7.43
CA LEU A 30 -17.20 -15.29 7.66
C LEU A 30 -17.59 -16.79 7.68
N LEU A 31 -18.80 -17.11 7.24
CA LEU A 31 -19.34 -18.47 7.21
C LEU A 31 -19.27 -19.16 8.59
N MET A 32 -19.65 -18.44 9.64
CA MET A 32 -19.66 -18.97 11.01
C MET A 32 -20.91 -18.57 11.81
N LYS A 33 -21.20 -19.35 12.86
CA LYS A 33 -22.36 -19.09 13.74
C LYS A 33 -22.14 -17.82 14.57
N PRO A 34 -23.15 -16.91 14.69
CA PRO A 34 -23.04 -15.71 15.51
C PRO A 34 -22.62 -15.97 16.96
N GLN A 35 -23.18 -17.01 17.61
CA GLN A 35 -22.74 -17.39 18.96
C GLN A 35 -21.24 -17.69 19.01
N SER A 36 -20.73 -18.53 18.10
CA SER A 36 -19.31 -18.91 18.07
C SER A 36 -18.38 -17.70 17.88
N MET A 37 -18.76 -16.74 17.04
CA MET A 37 -18.02 -15.49 16.90
C MET A 37 -18.00 -14.68 18.21
N GLN A 38 -19.17 -14.54 18.83
CA GLN A 38 -19.34 -13.76 20.05
C GLN A 38 -18.58 -14.37 21.24
N THR A 39 -18.72 -15.68 21.46
CA THR A 39 -18.19 -16.37 22.64
C THR A 39 -16.70 -16.64 22.56
N SER A 40 -16.14 -16.83 21.36
CA SER A 40 -14.74 -17.21 21.20
C SER A 40 -13.86 -16.01 20.86
N TYR A 41 -14.21 -15.24 19.83
CA TYR A 41 -13.30 -14.23 19.26
C TYR A 41 -13.61 -12.81 19.75
N LEU A 42 -14.88 -12.39 19.74
CA LEU A 42 -15.29 -11.08 20.24
C LEU A 42 -15.24 -10.99 21.77
N SER A 43 -15.14 -12.10 22.48
CA SER A 43 -14.87 -12.14 23.93
C SER A 43 -13.38 -12.09 24.26
N GLY A 44 -12.50 -12.39 23.29
CA GLY A 44 -11.06 -12.52 23.48
C GLY A 44 -10.61 -13.84 24.12
N ARG A 45 -11.48 -14.87 24.18
CA ARG A 45 -11.11 -16.22 24.67
C ARG A 45 -10.13 -16.92 23.73
N SER A 46 -10.34 -16.77 22.42
CA SER A 46 -9.61 -17.45 21.36
C SER A 46 -9.06 -16.46 20.34
N ILE A 47 -7.94 -16.84 19.72
CA ILE A 47 -7.36 -16.14 18.56
C ILE A 47 -7.91 -16.81 17.30
N PRO A 48 -8.28 -16.04 16.25
CA PRO A 48 -8.65 -16.60 14.96
C PRO A 48 -7.56 -17.54 14.43
N GLY A 49 -7.93 -18.78 14.11
CA GLY A 49 -7.04 -19.73 13.45
C GLY A 49 -6.85 -19.40 11.95
N PRO A 50 -5.94 -20.10 11.25
CA PRO A 50 -5.59 -19.81 9.86
C PRO A 50 -6.79 -19.67 8.91
N GLU A 51 -7.74 -20.61 8.98
CA GLU A 51 -8.95 -20.60 8.16
C GLU A 51 -9.81 -19.35 8.36
N LEU A 52 -9.96 -18.90 9.61
CA LEU A 52 -10.72 -17.70 9.91
C LEU A 52 -9.96 -16.42 9.50
N LEU A 53 -8.63 -16.44 9.58
CA LEU A 53 -7.77 -15.35 9.12
C LEU A 53 -7.85 -15.17 7.61
N ILE A 54 -7.87 -16.26 6.84
CA ILE A 54 -8.06 -16.21 5.38
C ILE A 54 -9.39 -15.52 5.05
N ARG A 55 -10.49 -15.98 5.66
CA ARG A 55 -11.81 -15.36 5.42
C ARG A 55 -11.86 -13.90 5.85
N LEU A 56 -11.18 -13.53 6.93
CA LEU A 56 -11.06 -12.12 7.34
C LEU A 56 -10.31 -11.30 6.28
N ALA A 57 -9.23 -11.84 5.71
CA ALA A 57 -8.46 -11.20 4.65
C ALA A 57 -9.28 -11.04 3.37
N ASP A 58 -10.07 -12.05 2.98
CA ASP A 58 -11.00 -11.98 1.84
C ASP A 58 -12.06 -10.88 2.03
N GLN A 59 -12.42 -10.63 3.29
CA GLN A 59 -13.29 -9.52 3.65
C GLN A 59 -12.52 -8.19 3.80
N GLY A 60 -11.26 -8.09 3.40
CA GLY A 60 -10.46 -6.87 3.46
C GLY A 60 -10.01 -6.47 4.87
N CYS A 61 -9.93 -7.43 5.80
CA CYS A 61 -9.29 -7.20 7.09
C CYS A 61 -7.77 -7.25 6.93
N ASP A 62 -7.07 -6.21 7.39
CA ASP A 62 -5.62 -6.27 7.52
C ASP A 62 -5.25 -7.24 8.66
N ILE A 63 -4.75 -8.41 8.29
CA ILE A 63 -4.38 -9.47 9.23
C ILE A 63 -3.15 -9.10 10.06
N TYR A 64 -2.25 -8.30 9.51
CA TYR A 64 -1.09 -7.82 10.23
C TYR A 64 -1.57 -6.83 11.32
N GLU A 65 -2.35 -5.81 10.96
CA GLU A 65 -2.96 -4.89 11.94
C GLU A 65 -3.78 -5.66 12.98
N LEU A 66 -4.51 -6.69 12.58
CA LEU A 66 -5.31 -7.49 13.50
C LEU A 66 -4.45 -8.18 14.57
N LEU A 67 -3.36 -8.85 14.17
CA LEU A 67 -2.61 -9.78 15.02
C LEU A 67 -1.46 -9.15 15.81
N THR A 68 -0.86 -8.06 15.34
CA THR A 68 0.36 -7.51 15.95
C THR A 68 0.05 -6.41 16.98
N SER A 69 0.74 -6.37 18.13
CA SER A 69 0.58 -5.26 19.09
C SER A 69 0.90 -3.90 18.49
N ASP A 70 1.80 -3.92 17.52
CA ASP A 70 2.22 -2.77 16.76
C ASP A 70 1.27 -2.65 15.59
N SER A 71 0.27 -1.76 15.69
CA SER A 71 -0.27 -1.28 14.42
C SER A 71 0.92 -0.68 13.70
N TRP A 72 1.21 -1.15 12.51
CA TRP A 72 2.20 -0.54 11.63
C TRP A 72 1.99 0.98 11.57
N PHE A 73 0.74 1.46 11.68
CA PHE A 73 0.35 2.86 11.89
C PHE A 73 0.93 3.58 13.12
N LYS A 74 1.20 2.89 14.23
CA LYS A 74 1.73 3.49 15.48
C LYS A 74 3.24 3.61 15.43
N CYS A 75 3.91 2.67 14.77
CA CYS A 75 5.32 2.81 14.39
C CYS A 75 5.47 3.88 13.30
N PHE A 76 4.63 3.90 12.27
CA PHE A 76 4.68 4.91 11.19
C PHE A 76 4.62 6.34 11.71
N LYS A 77 3.74 6.61 12.67
CA LYS A 77 3.58 7.95 13.27
C LYS A 77 4.86 8.46 13.96
N LEU A 78 5.75 7.56 14.41
CA LEU A 78 7.02 7.91 15.05
C LEU A 78 8.11 8.26 14.02
N PHE A 79 8.01 7.77 12.79
CA PHE A 79 8.99 8.00 11.71
C PHE A 79 8.59 9.10 10.74
N ASN A 80 7.43 9.74 10.94
CA ASN A 80 6.83 10.60 9.92
C ASN A 80 7.73 11.76 9.47
N LYS A 81 8.45 12.38 10.42
CA LYS A 81 9.34 13.50 10.10
C LYS A 81 10.58 13.03 9.34
N ASP A 82 11.19 11.92 9.73
CA ASP A 82 12.39 11.39 9.09
C ASP A 82 12.10 10.88 7.67
N VAL A 83 10.93 10.27 7.46
CA VAL A 83 10.45 9.91 6.13
C VAL A 83 10.26 11.18 5.28
N GLY A 84 9.67 12.24 5.84
CA GLY A 84 9.46 13.51 5.13
C GLY A 84 10.77 14.17 4.69
N GLU A 85 11.79 14.11 5.54
CA GLU A 85 13.14 14.55 5.21
C GLU A 85 13.77 13.73 4.07
N ARG A 86 13.57 12.41 4.05
CA ARG A 86 14.02 11.55 2.94
C ARG A 86 13.28 11.84 1.64
N VAL A 87 11.96 12.07 1.69
CA VAL A 87 11.17 12.49 0.52
C VAL A 87 11.70 13.81 -0.04
N LYS A 88 12.02 14.76 0.83
CA LYS A 88 12.63 16.05 0.47
C LYS A 88 14.02 15.88 -0.14
N ALA A 89 14.83 14.95 0.37
CA ALA A 89 16.14 14.62 -0.18
C ALA A 89 16.02 14.07 -1.60
N ILE A 90 15.15 13.08 -1.83
CA ILE A 90 14.87 12.52 -3.15
C ILE A 90 14.48 13.62 -4.16
N ARG A 91 13.54 14.50 -3.77
CA ARG A 91 13.11 15.58 -4.66
C ARG A 91 14.26 16.50 -5.06
N LYS A 92 15.11 16.86 -4.09
CA LYS A 92 16.28 17.71 -4.33
C LYS A 92 17.33 17.02 -5.21
N GLU A 93 17.58 15.73 -5.00
CA GLU A 93 18.50 14.95 -5.85
C GLU A 93 18.03 14.89 -7.30
N LEU A 94 16.72 14.80 -7.52
CA LEU A 94 16.11 14.81 -8.85
C LEU A 94 15.94 16.23 -9.44
N ASN A 95 16.35 17.28 -8.72
CA ASN A 95 16.19 18.68 -9.09
C ASN A 95 14.74 19.09 -9.44
N PHE A 96 13.75 18.47 -8.80
CA PHE A 96 12.35 18.83 -9.02
C PHE A 96 11.87 19.96 -8.10
N THR A 97 11.04 20.84 -8.66
CA THR A 97 10.20 21.74 -7.86
C THR A 97 9.15 20.94 -7.10
N LYS A 98 8.57 21.52 -6.05
CA LYS A 98 7.51 20.86 -5.26
C LYS A 98 6.28 20.51 -6.10
N ALA A 99 5.89 21.43 -6.99
CA ALA A 99 4.81 21.20 -7.93
C ALA A 99 5.13 20.02 -8.87
N GLU A 100 6.27 20.02 -9.55
CA GLU A 100 6.66 18.94 -10.48
C GLU A 100 6.72 17.57 -9.79
N PHE A 101 7.25 17.53 -8.57
CA PHE A 101 7.33 16.30 -7.80
C PHE A 101 5.94 15.78 -7.41
N GLY A 102 5.04 16.65 -6.96
CA GLY A 102 3.65 16.28 -6.68
C GLY A 102 2.92 15.76 -7.92
N LYS A 103 3.13 16.39 -9.08
CA LYS A 103 2.57 15.96 -10.37
C LYS A 103 3.04 14.56 -10.75
N GLN A 104 4.33 14.25 -10.55
CA GLN A 104 4.89 12.94 -10.86
C GLN A 104 4.30 11.82 -10.00
N ILE A 105 3.95 12.10 -8.75
CA ILE A 105 3.53 11.07 -7.78
C ILE A 105 2.07 10.64 -7.99
N LEU A 106 1.18 11.57 -8.32
CA LEU A 106 -0.25 11.27 -8.53
C LEU A 106 -0.71 11.40 -9.99
N HIS A 107 0.17 11.78 -10.91
CA HIS A 107 -0.17 12.08 -12.31
C HIS A 107 -1.29 13.14 -12.43
N ILE A 108 -1.30 14.12 -11.52
CA ILE A 108 -2.26 15.23 -11.50
C ILE A 108 -1.61 16.44 -12.18
N GLU A 109 -2.32 17.14 -13.06
CA GLU A 109 -1.77 18.30 -13.78
C GLU A 109 -1.86 19.62 -13.01
N ASP A 110 -2.72 19.68 -11.99
CA ASP A 110 -2.90 20.84 -11.12
C ASP A 110 -1.63 21.11 -10.30
N ALA A 111 -0.99 22.24 -10.57
CA ALA A 111 0.27 22.63 -9.95
C ALA A 111 0.10 23.05 -8.48
N GLU A 112 -1.00 23.73 -8.15
CA GLU A 112 -1.23 24.32 -6.83
C GLU A 112 -1.57 23.21 -5.82
N TYR A 113 -2.41 22.26 -6.24
CA TYR A 113 -2.69 21.06 -5.47
C TYR A 113 -1.46 20.16 -5.29
N SER A 114 -0.68 19.98 -6.36
CA SER A 114 0.54 19.15 -6.34
C SER A 114 1.61 19.72 -5.41
N GLU A 115 1.77 21.03 -5.36
CA GLU A 115 2.69 21.69 -4.44
C GLU A 115 2.24 21.57 -2.98
N ALA A 116 0.96 21.84 -2.70
CA ALA A 116 0.39 21.69 -1.36
C ALA A 116 0.53 20.25 -0.83
N LEU A 117 0.36 19.28 -1.72
CA LEU A 117 0.53 17.86 -1.42
C LEU A 117 2.00 17.50 -1.14
N CYS A 118 2.93 17.97 -1.98
CA CYS A 118 4.36 17.78 -1.73
C CYS A 118 4.80 18.41 -0.40
N ASN A 119 4.26 19.59 -0.05
CA ASN A 119 4.48 20.21 1.27
C ASN A 119 4.03 19.29 2.41
N ALA A 120 2.81 18.78 2.32
CA ALA A 120 2.28 17.86 3.34
C ALA A 120 3.17 16.60 3.48
N TRP A 121 3.70 16.07 2.39
CA TRP A 121 4.58 14.90 2.43
C TRP A 121 5.97 15.19 3.00
N GLU A 122 6.59 16.32 2.65
CA GLU A 122 7.86 16.73 3.26
C GLU A 122 7.73 16.98 4.77
N ASP A 123 6.54 17.37 5.23
CA ASP A 123 6.22 17.57 6.65
C ASP A 123 5.83 16.27 7.38
N GLY A 124 5.83 15.13 6.67
CA GLY A 124 5.54 13.83 7.26
C GLY A 124 4.05 13.45 7.29
N ASN A 125 3.20 14.21 6.62
CA ASN A 125 1.77 13.94 6.50
C ASN A 125 1.48 13.17 5.21
N PHE A 126 1.88 11.90 5.20
CA PHE A 126 1.63 11.00 4.06
C PHE A 126 0.15 10.64 4.00
N GLY A 127 -0.47 10.87 2.85
CA GLY A 127 -1.86 10.51 2.61
C GLY A 127 -2.03 8.99 2.59
N ASP A 128 -1.80 8.38 1.43
CA ASP A 128 -1.93 6.95 1.24
C ASP A 128 -0.58 6.24 1.08
N PHE A 129 -0.58 4.92 1.30
CA PHE A 129 0.61 4.09 1.13
C PHE A 129 1.05 4.00 -0.34
N GLN A 130 0.10 4.16 -1.28
CA GLN A 130 0.39 4.15 -2.71
C GLN A 130 1.31 5.31 -3.11
N SER A 131 1.15 6.49 -2.51
CA SER A 131 2.05 7.62 -2.72
C SER A 131 3.49 7.30 -2.32
N LEU A 132 3.71 6.56 -1.22
CA LEU A 132 5.05 6.16 -0.78
C LEU A 132 5.71 5.18 -1.74
N ILE A 133 4.92 4.25 -2.31
CA ILE A 133 5.39 3.36 -3.37
C ILE A 133 5.81 4.18 -4.59
N ASN A 134 5.00 5.14 -5.00
CA ASN A 134 5.29 5.99 -6.17
C ASN A 134 6.55 6.84 -5.92
N ILE A 135 6.71 7.42 -4.74
CA ILE A 135 7.93 8.15 -4.34
C ILE A 135 9.16 7.25 -4.42
N SER A 136 9.09 6.03 -3.88
CA SER A 136 10.21 5.08 -3.94
C SER A 136 10.62 4.75 -5.38
N ARG A 137 9.65 4.68 -6.30
CA ARG A 137 9.89 4.41 -7.72
C ARG A 137 10.54 5.61 -8.40
N ILE A 138 10.03 6.81 -8.16
CA ILE A 138 10.56 8.06 -8.73
C ILE A 138 12.00 8.29 -8.26
N GLY A 139 12.26 8.09 -6.96
CA GLY A 139 13.61 8.21 -6.40
C GLY A 139 14.54 7.04 -6.70
N ASN A 140 14.05 5.99 -7.37
CA ASN A 140 14.76 4.72 -7.53
C ASN A 140 15.37 4.18 -6.21
N VAL A 141 14.62 4.33 -5.12
CA VAL A 141 15.02 3.87 -3.80
C VAL A 141 14.22 2.64 -3.37
N SER A 142 14.74 1.88 -2.40
CA SER A 142 13.94 0.83 -1.78
C SER A 142 12.84 1.46 -0.91
N LEU A 143 11.64 0.86 -0.93
CA LEU A 143 10.56 1.29 -0.04
C LEU A 143 10.97 1.09 1.43
N TYR A 144 11.76 0.06 1.72
CA TYR A 144 12.29 -0.17 3.06
C TYR A 144 13.13 1.01 3.54
N TRP A 145 14.14 1.42 2.76
CA TRP A 145 14.97 2.58 3.09
C TRP A 145 14.17 3.87 3.23
N LEU A 146 13.21 4.11 2.34
CA LEU A 146 12.34 5.28 2.43
C LEU A 146 11.61 5.35 3.78
N LEU A 147 11.19 4.20 4.30
CA LEU A 147 10.42 4.09 5.54
C LEU A 147 11.30 4.07 6.79
N THR A 148 12.42 3.35 6.77
CA THR A 148 13.24 3.06 7.95
C THR A 148 14.53 3.88 7.99
N GLY A 149 15.04 4.32 6.84
CA GLY A 149 16.39 4.87 6.70
C GLY A 149 17.50 3.83 6.82
N GLU A 150 17.15 2.55 6.94
CA GLU A 150 18.08 1.42 7.01
C GLU A 150 18.33 0.86 5.59
N ASP A 151 19.52 0.29 5.36
CA ASP A 151 20.06 -0.19 4.07
C ASP A 151 20.51 0.89 3.06
N PRO A 152 21.25 0.53 2.00
CA PRO A 152 21.61 1.47 0.94
C PRO A 152 20.35 1.99 0.23
N PRO A 153 20.28 3.31 -0.06
CA PRO A 153 19.10 3.95 -0.65
C PRO A 153 18.76 3.38 -2.03
N TYR A 154 19.79 3.21 -2.86
CA TYR A 154 19.62 2.87 -4.27
C TYR A 154 19.48 1.37 -4.46
N LYS A 155 18.52 0.98 -5.29
CA LYS A 155 18.50 -0.37 -5.85
C LYS A 155 19.75 -0.53 -6.71
N GLU A 156 20.63 -1.49 -6.41
CA GLU A 156 21.73 -1.79 -7.31
C GLU A 156 21.15 -2.16 -8.69
N ILE A 157 21.32 -1.25 -9.66
CA ILE A 157 20.95 -1.49 -11.05
C ILE A 157 22.06 -2.39 -11.63
N SER A 158 21.95 -3.69 -11.41
CA SER A 158 22.56 -4.63 -12.35
C SER A 158 21.57 -4.82 -13.50
N ASN A 159 22.04 -4.71 -14.75
CA ASN A 159 21.26 -4.92 -15.99
C ASN A 159 20.85 -6.39 -16.18
N SER A 160 20.31 -7.00 -15.15
CA SER A 160 19.96 -8.40 -15.05
C SER A 160 18.47 -8.49 -14.78
N THR A 161 17.80 -9.31 -15.58
CA THR A 161 16.39 -9.73 -15.44
C THR A 161 15.94 -9.67 -13.98
N TYR A 162 15.04 -8.73 -13.68
CA TYR A 162 14.47 -8.54 -12.35
C TYR A 162 13.94 -9.88 -11.81
N GLU A 163 14.62 -10.43 -10.81
CA GLU A 163 14.08 -11.51 -10.00
C GLU A 163 13.53 -10.91 -8.72
N PRO A 164 12.20 -10.91 -8.53
CA PRO A 164 11.62 -10.43 -7.29
C PRO A 164 12.18 -11.23 -6.11
N SER A 165 12.43 -10.55 -4.99
CA SER A 165 12.86 -11.19 -3.75
C SER A 165 11.88 -12.30 -3.34
N PRO A 166 12.26 -13.26 -2.49
CA PRO A 166 11.35 -14.32 -2.05
C PRO A 166 10.03 -13.77 -1.48
N VAL A 167 10.08 -12.63 -0.81
CA VAL A 167 8.92 -11.92 -0.25
C VAL A 167 8.07 -11.29 -1.35
N GLU A 168 8.69 -10.64 -2.35
CA GLU A 168 7.98 -10.08 -3.50
C GLU A 168 7.40 -11.17 -4.41
N LYS A 169 8.10 -12.30 -4.57
CA LYS A 169 7.60 -13.49 -5.26
C LYS A 169 6.39 -14.04 -4.54
N GLU A 170 6.43 -14.16 -3.22
CA GLU A 170 5.28 -14.60 -2.41
C GLU A 170 4.11 -13.61 -2.51
N PHE A 171 4.39 -12.31 -2.52
CA PHE A 171 3.40 -11.25 -2.69
C PHE A 171 2.76 -11.27 -4.09
N LEU A 172 3.57 -11.42 -5.14
CA LEU A 172 3.11 -11.52 -6.54
C LEU A 172 2.42 -12.86 -6.82
N LEU A 173 2.82 -13.97 -6.18
CA LEU A 173 2.12 -15.26 -6.28
C LEU A 173 0.71 -15.16 -5.68
N LYS A 174 0.58 -14.51 -4.52
CA LYS A 174 -0.71 -14.22 -3.88
C LYS A 174 -1.59 -13.32 -4.75
N PHE A 175 -0.99 -12.40 -5.50
CA PHE A 175 -1.68 -11.51 -6.43
C PHE A 175 -2.14 -12.21 -7.74
N ARG A 176 -1.35 -13.17 -8.22
CA ARG A 176 -1.59 -13.92 -9.49
C ARG A 176 -2.62 -15.05 -9.34
N GLN A 177 -2.85 -15.53 -8.13
CA GLN A 177 -3.80 -16.61 -7.83
C GLN A 177 -5.26 -16.14 -7.66
N ALA A 178 -5.56 -14.87 -7.93
CA ALA A 178 -6.94 -14.35 -8.01
C ALA A 178 -7.43 -14.41 -9.47
N PRO A 179 -8.16 -15.48 -9.90
CA PRO A 179 -8.61 -15.66 -11.28
C PRO A 179 -9.53 -14.53 -11.79
N GLU A 180 -10.14 -13.76 -10.88
CA GLU A 180 -10.93 -12.57 -11.23
C GLU A 180 -10.12 -11.32 -11.62
N ALA A 181 -8.81 -11.27 -11.31
CA ALA A 181 -7.96 -10.10 -11.62
C ALA A 181 -7.35 -10.13 -13.03
N VAL A 182 -7.31 -11.31 -13.66
CA VAL A 182 -6.67 -11.51 -14.98
C VAL A 182 -7.32 -10.67 -16.10
N PRO A 183 -8.66 -10.57 -16.21
CA PRO A 183 -9.29 -9.74 -17.25
C PRO A 183 -9.03 -8.25 -17.03
N ILE A 184 -8.93 -7.81 -15.78
CA ILE A 184 -8.70 -6.41 -15.41
C ILE A 184 -7.24 -6.02 -15.70
N ILE A 185 -6.30 -6.91 -15.38
CA ILE A 185 -4.87 -6.69 -15.66
C ILE A 185 -4.60 -6.69 -17.16
N ASN A 186 -5.20 -7.61 -17.92
CA ASN A 186 -5.05 -7.61 -19.38
C ASN A 186 -5.62 -6.33 -20.00
N LYS A 187 -6.80 -5.89 -19.55
CA LYS A 187 -7.38 -4.61 -19.96
C LYS A 187 -6.46 -3.41 -19.63
N MET A 188 -5.89 -3.37 -18.42
CA MET A 188 -4.95 -2.32 -18.02
C MET A 188 -3.65 -2.33 -18.85
N LEU A 189 -3.15 -3.51 -19.21
CA LEU A 189 -1.96 -3.63 -20.06
C LEU A 189 -2.26 -3.21 -21.50
N ASP A 190 -3.43 -3.55 -22.04
CA ASP A 190 -3.88 -3.13 -23.36
C ASP A 190 -4.10 -1.60 -23.43
N ASP A 191 -4.67 -1.02 -22.37
CA ASP A 191 -4.83 0.44 -22.22
C ASP A 191 -3.46 1.15 -22.15
N ILE A 192 -2.48 0.58 -21.45
CA ILE A 192 -1.10 1.10 -21.37
C ILE A 192 -0.37 1.00 -22.72
N ILE A 193 -0.58 -0.10 -23.47
CA ILE A 193 0.03 -0.30 -24.78
C ILE A 193 -0.57 0.67 -25.80
N SER A 194 -1.89 0.89 -25.79
CA SER A 194 -2.55 1.90 -26.64
C SER A 194 -2.10 3.31 -26.30
N ALA A 195 -2.09 3.69 -25.03
CA ALA A 195 -1.65 5.02 -24.59
C ALA A 195 -0.18 5.33 -24.99
N ARG A 196 0.67 4.30 -25.07
CA ARG A 196 2.07 4.41 -25.53
C ARG A 196 2.23 4.44 -27.05
N ALA A 197 1.27 3.91 -27.81
CA ALA A 197 1.26 4.01 -29.27
C ALA A 197 0.93 5.46 -29.70
N ASP A 198 -0.05 6.07 -29.05
CA ASP A 198 -0.49 7.44 -29.33
C ASP A 198 0.59 8.49 -28.99
N THR A 199 1.37 8.26 -27.93
CA THR A 199 2.49 9.15 -27.56
C THR A 199 3.65 9.10 -28.57
N LYS A 200 3.85 7.98 -29.29
CA LYS A 200 4.90 7.86 -30.31
C LYS A 200 4.54 8.57 -31.63
N GLU A 201 3.25 8.77 -31.93
CA GLU A 201 2.82 9.53 -33.11
C GLU A 201 2.90 11.05 -32.88
N LEU A 202 2.62 11.52 -31.66
CA LEU A 202 2.74 12.94 -31.29
C LEU A 202 4.19 13.46 -31.30
N ILE A 203 5.18 12.60 -31.05
CA ILE A 203 6.61 12.98 -31.02
C ILE A 203 7.23 13.01 -32.44
N LYS A 204 6.53 12.53 -33.48
CA LYS A 204 7.03 12.48 -34.86
C LYS A 204 6.69 13.70 -35.74
N GLN A 205 5.95 14.69 -35.26
CA GLN A 205 5.72 15.91 -36.04
C GLN A 205 6.80 16.95 -35.77
N PRO A 206 7.74 17.23 -36.71
CA PRO A 206 8.67 18.33 -36.56
C PRO A 206 7.92 19.66 -36.66
N SER A 207 8.10 20.49 -35.63
CA SER A 207 7.71 21.91 -35.60
C SER A 207 8.25 22.61 -36.84
N LYS A 208 7.40 22.87 -37.83
CA LYS A 208 7.69 23.80 -38.94
C LYS A 208 7.77 25.22 -38.38
N LYS A 209 8.98 25.79 -38.38
CA LYS A 209 9.23 27.21 -38.63
C LYS A 209 10.09 27.31 -39.87
#